data_AF-A0A0E3QEX6-F1
#
_entry.id   AF-A0A0E3QEX6-F1
#
_cell.length_a   1.000
_cell.length_b   1.000
_cell.length_c   1.000
_cell.angle_alpha   90.00
_cell.angle_beta   90.00
_cell.angle_gamma   90.00
#
_symmetry.space_group_name_H-M   'P 1'
#
loop_
_entity.id
_entity.type
_entity.pdbx_description
1 polymer ?
#
loop_
_entity_poly.entity_id
_entity_poly.type
_entity_poly.pdbx_seq_one_letter_code
_entity_poly.pdbx_strand_id
1 'polypeptide(L)'
;MIAEAWDAAALNQVGYFPGPRWAEWNGYYRDEIRRFVRGDPGLVRRVASRIAGSPDLYQSESRLPINSVNFVTCHDGFTLNDLVLYNHKHNEANGENNRDGIDNNLSWNCGVEGETEDLEIETLRERQIKNFAAILLLSIGVPMICMGDEVRRTQKGNNNAYCQDNETSWFDWNLVEKNRDMLRFWKLMIDFRKRHTTILRPRYFTGKENERGLKDISWHWCKLYSPGWDDPHARALSFTMGEPGDEEDIHVMMNMYWEPLEFEIPELKCISRNWYRAVDTFLPSPQEIAKAGEEIQVNGKSYIVQGRSVVVLISKRLPKKRVTVTKNYSVKKRSQ
;
A
#
# COMPACT_ATOMS: atom_id res chain seq x y z
N MET A 1 10.35 17.37 13.78
CA MET A 1 10.87 16.44 14.82
C MET A 1 9.98 15.21 14.82
N ILE A 2 10.49 14.04 15.21
CA ILE A 2 9.75 12.77 15.22
C ILE A 2 9.88 12.13 16.61
N ALA A 3 8.78 11.63 17.18
CA ALA A 3 8.75 10.96 18.47
C ALA A 3 8.30 9.50 18.34
N GLU A 4 8.94 8.63 19.12
CA GLU A 4 8.36 7.36 19.55
C GLU A 4 7.56 7.66 20.82
N ALA A 5 6.24 7.79 20.70
CA ALA A 5 5.39 8.40 21.72
C ALA A 5 4.92 7.39 22.79
N TRP A 6 5.80 6.49 23.24
CA TRP A 6 5.53 5.54 24.32
C TRP A 6 6.80 5.24 25.13
N ASP A 7 6.64 4.60 26.28
CA ASP A 7 7.76 4.13 27.10
C ASP A 7 7.60 2.66 27.54
N ALA A 8 8.66 2.11 28.13
CA ALA A 8 8.69 0.75 28.65
C ALA A 8 7.78 0.53 29.89
N ALA A 9 7.26 1.60 30.50
CA ALA A 9 6.34 1.57 31.64
C ALA A 9 4.87 1.58 31.19
N ALA A 10 4.60 1.27 29.91
CA ALA A 10 3.29 1.21 29.28
C ALA A 10 2.58 2.56 29.09
N LEU A 11 3.29 3.68 29.25
CA LEU A 11 2.76 4.98 28.82
C LEU A 11 2.65 4.96 27.29
N ASN A 12 1.49 5.34 26.77
CA ASN A 12 1.27 5.54 25.34
C ASN A 12 0.62 6.90 25.11
N GLN A 13 1.33 7.77 24.40
CA GLN A 13 0.94 9.14 24.06
C GLN A 13 0.75 9.33 22.55
N VAL A 14 0.61 8.25 21.77
CA VAL A 14 0.33 8.37 20.33
C VAL A 14 -1.00 9.13 20.14
N GLY A 15 -0.97 10.20 19.35
CA GLY A 15 -2.06 11.16 19.15
C GLY A 15 -2.03 12.34 20.14
N TYR A 16 -1.37 12.18 21.28
CA TYR A 16 -1.39 13.12 22.41
C TYR A 16 -0.02 13.77 22.71
N PHE A 17 1.03 13.45 21.96
CA PHE A 17 2.38 13.96 22.23
C PHE A 17 2.44 15.50 22.16
N PRO A 18 3.06 16.23 23.08
CA PRO A 18 2.91 17.69 23.16
C PRO A 18 3.33 18.46 21.89
N GLY A 19 2.36 19.19 21.33
CA GLY A 19 2.58 20.22 20.30
C GLY A 19 2.47 19.73 18.85
N PRO A 20 1.92 20.55 17.94
CA PRO A 20 1.63 20.16 16.55
C PRO A 20 2.87 20.02 15.65
N ARG A 21 4.06 20.35 16.16
CA ARG A 21 5.34 20.31 15.42
C ARG A 21 6.02 18.94 15.38
N TRP A 22 5.45 17.95 16.08
CA TRP A 22 5.97 16.60 16.15
C TRP A 22 5.19 15.68 15.25
N ALA A 23 5.89 14.90 14.43
CA ALA A 23 5.34 13.68 13.87
C ALA A 23 5.62 12.52 14.84
N GLU A 24 4.82 11.47 14.78
CA GLU A 24 4.89 10.34 15.71
C GLU A 24 4.96 9.03 14.93
N TRP A 25 5.76 8.08 15.43
CA TRP A 25 5.69 6.70 14.95
C TRP A 25 4.30 6.14 15.24
N ASN A 26 3.57 5.80 14.19
CA ASN A 26 2.19 5.34 14.32
C ASN A 26 2.15 3.81 14.50
N GLY A 27 2.26 3.36 15.75
CA GLY A 27 2.14 1.94 16.11
C GLY A 27 0.76 1.34 15.78
N TYR A 28 -0.32 2.14 15.82
CA TYR A 28 -1.66 1.69 15.41
C TYR A 28 -1.71 1.38 13.92
N TYR A 29 -1.06 2.18 13.08
CA TYR A 29 -0.90 1.91 11.65
C TYR A 29 -0.21 0.56 11.44
N ARG A 30 0.94 0.35 12.08
CA ARG A 30 1.69 -0.90 11.99
C ARG A 30 0.80 -2.09 12.30
N ASP A 31 0.15 -2.08 13.45
CA ASP A 31 -0.59 -3.25 13.96
C ASP A 31 -1.84 -3.55 13.13
N GLU A 32 -2.59 -2.53 12.73
CA GLU A 32 -3.82 -2.72 11.96
C GLU A 32 -3.56 -3.14 10.52
N ILE A 33 -2.51 -2.61 9.87
CA ILE A 33 -2.13 -3.03 8.52
C ILE A 33 -1.54 -4.45 8.53
N ARG A 34 -0.72 -4.81 9.54
CA ARG A 34 -0.23 -6.19 9.72
C ARG A 34 -1.38 -7.19 9.81
N ARG A 35 -2.35 -6.91 10.69
CA ARG A 35 -3.54 -7.76 10.87
C ARG A 35 -4.41 -7.83 9.61
N PHE A 36 -4.61 -6.70 8.93
CA PHE A 36 -5.41 -6.67 7.71
C PHE A 36 -4.80 -7.53 6.61
N VAL A 37 -3.51 -7.38 6.34
CA VAL A 37 -2.81 -8.16 5.30
C VAL A 37 -2.73 -9.65 5.68
N ARG A 38 -2.59 -9.97 6.97
CA ARG A 38 -2.73 -11.34 7.48
C ARG A 38 -4.13 -11.92 7.21
N GLY A 39 -5.15 -11.09 7.07
CA GLY A 39 -6.54 -11.49 6.80
C GLY A 39 -7.40 -11.61 8.06
N ASP A 40 -7.01 -10.94 9.14
CA ASP A 40 -7.87 -10.78 10.31
C ASP A 40 -9.14 -10.03 9.90
N PRO A 41 -10.34 -10.52 10.26
CA PRO A 41 -11.58 -9.90 9.84
C PRO A 41 -11.99 -8.72 10.74
N GLY A 42 -12.93 -7.90 10.26
CA GLY A 42 -13.55 -6.84 11.09
C GLY A 42 -12.63 -5.65 11.36
N LEU A 43 -11.69 -5.38 10.44
CA LEU A 43 -10.71 -4.29 10.57
C LEU A 43 -10.94 -3.14 9.59
N VAL A 44 -11.87 -3.26 8.64
CA VAL A 44 -11.98 -2.33 7.51
C VAL A 44 -12.12 -0.86 7.90
N ARG A 45 -12.88 -0.54 8.96
CA ARG A 45 -13.01 0.84 9.47
C ARG A 45 -11.69 1.40 10.00
N ARG A 46 -10.96 0.59 10.76
CA ARG A 46 -9.65 0.92 11.32
C ARG A 46 -8.62 1.14 10.22
N VAL A 47 -8.52 0.18 9.30
CA VAL A 47 -7.65 0.23 8.11
C VAL A 47 -7.94 1.46 7.24
N ALA A 48 -9.22 1.78 7.01
CA ALA A 48 -9.59 3.00 6.29
C ALA A 48 -9.07 4.26 6.98
N SER A 49 -9.16 4.34 8.31
CA SER A 49 -8.61 5.45 9.08
C SER A 49 -7.09 5.54 8.94
N ARG A 50 -6.37 4.42 9.01
CA ARG A 50 -4.91 4.37 8.82
C ARG A 50 -4.49 4.86 7.44
N ILE A 51 -5.16 4.39 6.39
CA ILE A 51 -4.93 4.83 5.01
C ILE A 51 -5.24 6.32 4.85
N ALA A 52 -6.24 6.85 5.56
CA ALA A 52 -6.59 8.27 5.52
C ALA A 52 -5.64 9.19 6.31
N GLY A 53 -4.52 8.69 6.83
CA GLY A 53 -3.59 9.46 7.65
C GLY A 53 -4.00 9.57 9.12
N SER A 54 -4.73 8.57 9.61
CA SER A 54 -5.19 8.42 11.01
C SER A 54 -5.88 9.65 11.58
N PRO A 55 -6.94 10.17 10.93
CA PRO A 55 -7.67 11.34 11.41
C PRO A 55 -8.25 11.17 12.81
N ASP A 56 -8.63 9.95 13.19
CA ASP A 56 -9.11 9.62 14.54
C ASP A 56 -8.04 9.79 15.64
N LEU A 57 -6.75 9.78 15.30
CA LEU A 57 -5.66 10.03 16.25
C LEU A 57 -5.24 11.51 16.27
N TYR A 58 -5.22 12.16 15.12
CA TYR A 58 -4.51 13.43 14.94
C TYR A 58 -5.43 14.61 14.60
N GLN A 59 -6.54 14.39 13.90
CA GLN A 59 -7.35 15.49 13.34
C GLN A 59 -8.07 16.31 14.43
N SER A 60 -8.57 15.67 15.49
CA SER A 60 -9.26 16.36 16.58
C SER A 60 -8.38 17.37 17.32
N GLU A 61 -7.06 17.12 17.36
CA GLU A 61 -6.04 17.99 17.97
C GLU A 61 -5.47 19.03 16.99
N SER A 62 -6.19 19.32 15.90
CA SER A 62 -5.78 20.26 14.84
C SER A 62 -4.43 19.92 14.18
N ARG A 63 -4.03 18.65 14.22
CA ARG A 63 -2.84 18.15 13.53
C ARG A 63 -3.17 17.75 12.09
N LEU A 64 -2.13 17.54 11.31
CA LEU A 64 -2.20 17.24 9.88
C LEU A 64 -1.81 15.78 9.64
N PRO A 65 -2.11 15.21 8.45
CA PRO A 65 -1.71 13.84 8.14
C PRO A 65 -0.19 13.61 8.24
N ILE A 66 0.62 14.64 8.03
CA ILE A 66 2.09 14.59 8.18
C ILE A 66 2.57 14.29 9.60
N ASN A 67 1.70 14.41 10.61
CA ASN A 67 2.01 14.05 11.98
C ASN A 67 2.02 12.52 12.19
N SER A 68 1.52 11.74 11.22
CA SER A 68 1.56 10.27 11.23
C SER A 68 2.78 9.76 10.44
N VAL A 69 3.76 9.18 11.13
CA VAL A 69 4.81 8.37 10.50
C VAL A 69 4.31 6.92 10.40
N ASN A 70 3.88 6.55 9.20
CA ASN A 70 3.33 5.23 8.90
C ASN A 70 4.48 4.26 8.64
N PHE A 71 4.45 3.08 9.26
CA PHE A 71 5.42 2.03 9.03
C PHE A 71 4.80 0.67 9.26
N VAL A 72 5.27 -0.35 8.54
CA VAL A 72 4.88 -1.75 8.76
C VAL A 72 5.93 -2.48 9.60
N THR A 73 7.18 -2.06 9.48
CA THR A 73 8.37 -2.69 10.05
C THR A 73 9.36 -1.58 10.38
N CYS A 74 10.16 -1.81 11.42
CA CYS A 74 11.27 -0.95 11.82
C CYS A 74 12.44 -1.85 12.24
N HIS A 75 13.43 -1.29 12.94
CA HIS A 75 14.53 -2.10 13.48
C HIS A 75 14.09 -3.00 14.64
N ASP A 76 13.02 -2.61 15.35
CA ASP A 76 12.36 -3.44 16.36
C ASP A 76 11.34 -4.40 15.74
N GLY A 77 11.34 -5.64 16.20
CA GLY A 77 10.48 -6.68 15.67
C GLY A 77 11.04 -7.32 14.40
N PHE A 78 10.16 -8.00 13.66
CA PHE A 78 10.55 -8.63 12.40
C PHE A 78 10.85 -7.61 11.29
N THR A 79 11.79 -8.01 10.41
CA THR A 79 11.88 -7.50 9.03
C THR A 79 10.59 -7.81 8.26
N LEU A 80 10.35 -7.13 7.13
CA LEU A 80 9.14 -7.39 6.34
C LEU A 80 9.12 -8.80 5.74
N ASN A 81 10.29 -9.35 5.40
CA ASN A 81 10.38 -10.74 4.96
C ASN A 81 10.05 -11.69 6.12
N ASP A 82 10.63 -11.48 7.31
CA ASP A 82 10.38 -12.36 8.45
C ASP A 82 8.93 -12.32 8.94
N LEU A 83 8.26 -11.18 8.76
CA LEU A 83 6.83 -11.02 9.05
C LEU A 83 5.94 -12.00 8.25
N VAL A 84 6.39 -12.45 7.07
CA VAL A 84 5.69 -13.42 6.22
C VAL A 84 6.32 -14.82 6.23
N LEU A 85 7.43 -15.00 6.95
CA LEU A 85 8.15 -16.28 7.08
C LEU A 85 7.93 -16.95 8.46
N TYR A 86 7.66 -16.18 9.51
CA TYR A 86 7.65 -16.71 10.89
C TYR A 86 6.39 -16.32 11.66
N ASN A 87 5.80 -17.29 12.36
CA ASN A 87 4.73 -17.05 13.34
C ASN A 87 5.28 -16.73 14.73
N HIS A 88 6.48 -17.21 15.04
CA HIS A 88 7.11 -17.05 16.36
C HIS A 88 8.51 -16.47 16.24
N LYS A 89 8.96 -15.77 17.28
CA LYS A 89 10.32 -15.21 17.35
C LYS A 89 11.34 -16.32 17.64
N HIS A 90 12.52 -16.20 17.03
CA HIS A 90 13.68 -17.09 17.14
C HIS A 90 14.89 -16.26 17.60
N ASN A 91 14.86 -15.79 18.84
CA ASN A 91 15.87 -14.91 19.44
C ASN A 91 16.91 -15.69 20.26
N GLU A 92 17.04 -17.00 20.09
CA GLU A 92 17.94 -17.85 20.89
C GLU A 92 19.39 -17.35 20.86
N ALA A 93 19.83 -16.82 19.70
CA ALA A 93 21.16 -16.26 19.51
C ALA A 93 21.45 -15.02 20.39
N ASN A 94 20.43 -14.39 20.98
CA ASN A 94 20.58 -13.23 21.87
C ASN A 94 21.03 -13.63 23.29
N GLY A 95 20.98 -14.92 23.65
CA GLY A 95 21.45 -15.43 24.94
C GLY A 95 20.46 -15.29 26.10
N GLU A 96 19.25 -14.78 25.86
CA GLU A 96 18.22 -14.58 26.89
C GLU A 96 17.17 -15.71 26.93
N ASN A 97 17.48 -16.87 26.35
CA ASN A 97 16.59 -18.02 26.19
C ASN A 97 15.26 -17.64 25.53
N ASN A 98 15.33 -16.84 24.45
CA ASN A 98 14.18 -16.38 23.66
C ASN A 98 13.12 -15.59 24.48
N ARG A 99 13.50 -15.03 25.64
CA ARG A 99 12.60 -14.21 26.48
C ARG A 99 12.48 -12.78 26.00
N ASP A 100 13.50 -12.26 25.33
CA ASP A 100 13.56 -10.89 24.82
C ASP A 100 12.75 -10.72 23.53
N GLY A 101 12.44 -9.47 23.16
CA GLY A 101 11.62 -9.15 21.99
C GLY A 101 10.11 -9.38 22.17
N ILE A 102 9.33 -8.93 21.19
CA ILE A 102 7.85 -8.99 21.26
C ILE A 102 7.32 -10.39 20.90
N ASP A 103 6.40 -10.93 21.69
CA ASP A 103 5.81 -12.25 21.40
C ASP A 103 4.78 -12.18 20.27
N ASN A 104 3.86 -11.20 20.34
CA ASN A 104 2.82 -11.03 19.34
C ASN A 104 3.26 -10.09 18.21
N ASN A 105 3.81 -10.67 17.15
CA ASN A 105 4.33 -9.92 16.00
C ASN A 105 3.25 -9.53 14.97
N LEU A 106 2.03 -10.07 15.11
CA LEU A 106 0.96 -9.96 14.11
C LEU A 106 1.41 -10.46 12.73
N SER A 107 2.29 -11.46 12.71
CA SER A 107 2.88 -12.10 11.53
C SER A 107 2.04 -13.30 11.06
N TRP A 108 2.39 -13.81 9.88
CA TRP A 108 1.90 -15.08 9.36
C TRP A 108 2.91 -15.72 8.40
N ASN A 109 3.38 -16.91 8.72
CA ASN A 109 4.39 -17.65 7.95
C ASN A 109 3.93 -18.14 6.56
N CYS A 110 2.68 -17.88 6.18
CA CYS A 110 2.07 -18.27 4.91
C CYS A 110 1.93 -19.79 4.68
N GLY A 111 2.16 -20.62 5.70
CA GLY A 111 1.95 -22.07 5.68
C GLY A 111 3.08 -22.88 6.33
N VAL A 112 4.33 -22.45 6.13
CA VAL A 112 5.54 -23.13 6.63
C VAL A 112 6.36 -22.14 7.44
N GLU A 113 6.90 -22.56 8.60
CA GLU A 113 7.77 -21.70 9.41
C GLU A 113 9.18 -21.64 8.81
N GLY A 114 9.69 -20.44 8.54
CA GLY A 114 11.01 -20.22 7.97
C GLY A 114 11.10 -20.43 6.46
N GLU A 115 12.31 -20.70 5.97
CA GLU A 115 12.60 -20.93 4.55
C GLU A 115 11.91 -22.22 4.04
N THR A 116 11.48 -22.21 2.78
CA THR A 116 10.84 -23.35 2.12
C THR A 116 11.17 -23.37 0.63
N GLU A 117 11.14 -24.56 0.03
CA GLU A 117 11.26 -24.76 -1.43
C GLU A 117 9.89 -24.79 -2.12
N ASP A 118 8.79 -24.68 -1.36
CA ASP A 118 7.43 -24.60 -1.91
C ASP A 118 7.19 -23.26 -2.62
N LEU A 119 7.12 -23.33 -3.96
CA LEU A 119 6.95 -22.17 -4.83
C LEU A 119 5.60 -21.48 -4.65
N GLU A 120 4.54 -22.19 -4.24
CA GLU A 120 3.23 -21.56 -3.99
C GLU A 120 3.30 -20.68 -2.75
N ILE A 121 3.97 -21.14 -1.70
CA ILE A 121 4.20 -20.38 -0.47
C ILE A 121 5.10 -19.19 -0.73
N GLU A 122 6.21 -19.34 -1.47
CA GLU A 122 7.09 -18.22 -1.81
C GLU A 122 6.38 -17.17 -2.68
N THR A 123 5.57 -17.60 -3.66
CA THR A 123 4.76 -16.67 -4.47
C THR A 123 3.76 -15.90 -3.60
N LEU A 124 3.13 -16.57 -2.63
CA LEU A 124 2.24 -15.91 -1.67
C LEU A 124 3.01 -14.92 -0.79
N ARG A 125 4.17 -15.28 -0.26
CA ARG A 125 5.02 -14.40 0.56
C ARG A 125 5.44 -13.15 -0.20
N GLU A 126 5.91 -13.29 -1.44
CA GLU A 126 6.23 -12.15 -2.29
C GLU A 126 5.03 -11.24 -2.51
N ARG A 127 3.84 -11.82 -2.75
CA ARG A 127 2.60 -11.05 -2.89
C ARG A 127 2.27 -10.29 -1.61
N GLN A 128 2.41 -10.90 -0.44
CA GLN A 128 2.16 -10.27 0.85
C GLN A 128 3.12 -9.09 1.10
N ILE A 129 4.41 -9.24 0.78
CA ILE A 129 5.41 -8.15 0.83
C ILE A 129 4.98 -7.00 -0.09
N LYS A 130 4.57 -7.30 -1.33
CA LYS A 130 4.06 -6.30 -2.28
C LYS A 130 2.78 -5.62 -1.78
N ASN A 131 1.88 -6.35 -1.12
CA ASN A 131 0.66 -5.80 -0.51
C ASN A 131 1.00 -4.79 0.59
N PHE A 132 1.93 -5.13 1.49
CA PHE A 132 2.40 -4.21 2.53
C PHE A 132 3.02 -2.95 1.94
N ALA A 133 3.91 -3.11 0.96
CA ALA A 133 4.55 -2.00 0.25
C ALA A 133 3.52 -1.10 -0.46
N ALA A 134 2.55 -1.70 -1.15
CA ALA A 134 1.48 -0.97 -1.83
C ALA A 134 0.65 -0.16 -0.83
N ILE A 135 0.14 -0.78 0.24
CA ILE A 135 -0.69 -0.12 1.24
C ILE A 135 0.09 1.01 1.94
N LEU A 136 1.35 0.77 2.30
CA LEU A 136 2.22 1.79 2.91
C LEU A 136 2.39 3.01 2.00
N LEU A 137 2.69 2.78 0.72
CA LEU A 137 2.98 3.85 -0.25
C LEU A 137 1.72 4.48 -0.86
N LEU A 138 0.54 3.91 -0.65
CA LEU A 138 -0.76 4.51 -1.01
C LEU A 138 -1.42 5.25 0.16
N SER A 139 -0.99 5.01 1.41
CA SER A 139 -1.57 5.65 2.59
C SER A 139 -1.15 7.11 2.74
N ILE A 140 -2.07 7.98 3.14
CA ILE A 140 -1.80 9.38 3.47
C ILE A 140 -0.97 9.44 4.76
N GLY A 141 -0.04 10.39 4.84
CA GLY A 141 0.95 10.52 5.92
C GLY A 141 2.38 10.34 5.41
N VAL A 142 3.32 10.10 6.32
CA VAL A 142 4.75 9.96 5.99
C VAL A 142 5.15 8.48 6.07
N PRO A 143 5.43 7.78 4.97
CA PRO A 143 5.87 6.39 5.02
C PRO A 143 7.33 6.29 5.47
N MET A 144 7.63 5.36 6.36
CA MET A 144 8.98 4.95 6.75
C MET A 144 9.21 3.50 6.34
N ILE A 145 10.38 3.23 5.75
CA ILE A 145 10.79 1.91 5.24
C ILE A 145 12.00 1.45 6.05
N CYS A 146 11.98 0.22 6.56
CA CYS A 146 13.12 -0.37 7.26
C CYS A 146 14.20 -0.82 6.26
N MET A 147 15.46 -0.66 6.64
CA MET A 147 16.60 -1.04 5.81
C MET A 147 16.53 -2.51 5.39
N GLY A 148 16.51 -2.75 4.08
CA GLY A 148 16.59 -4.07 3.49
C GLY A 148 15.24 -4.75 3.24
N ASP A 149 14.13 -4.18 3.70
CA ASP A 149 12.79 -4.67 3.36
C ASP A 149 12.55 -4.65 1.83
N GLU A 150 13.17 -3.70 1.14
CA GLU A 150 13.10 -3.55 -0.32
C GLU A 150 13.78 -4.69 -1.09
N VAL A 151 14.61 -5.48 -0.42
CA VAL A 151 15.35 -6.61 -0.98
C VAL A 151 15.15 -7.90 -0.17
N ARG A 152 14.05 -8.01 0.58
CA ARG A 152 13.72 -9.19 1.41
C ARG A 152 14.82 -9.57 2.42
N ARG A 153 15.45 -8.58 3.08
CA ARG A 153 16.39 -8.83 4.18
C ARG A 153 15.71 -9.66 5.27
N THR A 154 16.45 -10.60 5.85
CA THR A 154 15.98 -11.48 6.91
C THR A 154 16.91 -11.38 8.11
N GLN A 155 16.33 -11.52 9.30
CA GLN A 155 17.03 -11.76 10.57
C GLN A 155 16.82 -13.21 11.04
N LYS A 156 16.39 -14.10 10.13
CA LYS A 156 16.12 -15.53 10.38
C LYS A 156 15.12 -15.76 11.51
N GLY A 157 14.14 -14.87 11.64
CA GLY A 157 13.14 -14.94 12.72
C GLY A 157 13.62 -14.32 14.03
N ASN A 158 14.81 -13.73 14.11
CA ASN A 158 15.19 -12.91 15.25
C ASN A 158 14.51 -11.53 15.15
N ASN A 159 13.58 -11.25 16.05
CA ASN A 159 12.80 -10.01 16.05
C ASN A 159 13.34 -8.94 17.00
N ASN A 160 14.55 -9.14 17.53
CA ASN A 160 15.17 -8.24 18.48
C ASN A 160 16.70 -8.33 18.37
N ALA A 161 17.26 -8.12 17.17
CA ALA A 161 18.68 -8.32 16.90
C ALA A 161 19.58 -7.18 17.43
N TYR A 162 19.28 -6.64 18.61
CA TYR A 162 19.97 -5.49 19.20
C TYR A 162 21.44 -5.77 19.54
N CYS A 163 21.77 -7.02 19.90
CA CYS A 163 23.10 -7.47 20.29
C CYS A 163 23.85 -8.24 19.19
N GLN A 164 23.30 -8.30 17.97
CA GLN A 164 23.85 -9.08 16.87
C GLN A 164 24.66 -8.21 15.92
N ASP A 165 25.95 -8.00 16.18
CA ASP A 165 26.88 -7.39 15.22
C ASP A 165 27.46 -8.45 14.27
N ASN A 166 26.62 -8.97 13.38
CA ASN A 166 26.93 -10.02 12.42
C ASN A 166 25.92 -10.02 11.25
N GLU A 167 25.99 -11.03 10.38
CA GLU A 167 25.15 -11.17 9.17
C GLU A 167 23.64 -11.17 9.46
N THR A 168 23.22 -11.40 10.70
CA THR A 168 21.81 -11.26 11.11
C THR A 168 21.33 -9.81 11.00
N SER A 169 22.15 -8.82 11.37
CA SER A 169 21.78 -7.39 11.34
C SER A 169 22.36 -6.64 10.15
N TRP A 170 23.48 -7.11 9.58
CA TRP A 170 24.13 -6.47 8.45
C TRP A 170 23.26 -6.46 7.18
N PHE A 171 23.54 -5.51 6.29
CA PHE A 171 22.92 -5.45 4.97
C PHE A 171 23.68 -6.35 3.99
N ASP A 172 23.03 -7.42 3.52
CA ASP A 172 23.59 -8.28 2.47
C ASP A 172 23.31 -7.71 1.08
N TRP A 173 24.34 -7.14 0.45
CA TRP A 173 24.26 -6.57 -0.89
C TRP A 173 23.93 -7.59 -1.99
N ASN A 174 24.17 -8.89 -1.78
CA ASN A 174 23.80 -9.92 -2.75
C ASN A 174 22.28 -10.02 -2.91
N LEU A 175 21.50 -9.59 -1.91
CA LEU A 175 20.05 -9.55 -1.97
C LEU A 175 19.53 -8.55 -3.01
N VAL A 176 20.31 -7.53 -3.38
CA VAL A 176 19.94 -6.58 -4.43
C VAL A 176 19.79 -7.28 -5.78
N GLU A 177 20.74 -8.16 -6.11
CA GLU A 177 20.71 -8.93 -7.36
C GLU A 177 19.71 -10.10 -7.26
N LYS A 178 19.70 -10.82 -6.13
CA LYS A 178 18.79 -11.95 -5.89
C LYS A 178 17.32 -11.53 -5.95
N ASN A 179 16.98 -10.38 -5.35
CA ASN A 179 15.61 -9.88 -5.21
C ASN A 179 15.37 -8.61 -6.05
N ARG A 180 16.04 -8.50 -7.21
CA ARG A 180 15.96 -7.32 -8.11
C ARG A 180 14.54 -6.93 -8.49
N ASP A 181 13.65 -7.92 -8.63
CA ASP A 181 12.25 -7.71 -9.00
C ASP A 181 11.46 -7.06 -7.86
N MET A 182 11.72 -7.45 -6.62
CA MET A 182 11.16 -6.79 -5.43
C MET A 182 11.66 -5.36 -5.33
N LEU A 183 12.98 -5.13 -5.50
CA LEU A 183 13.54 -3.79 -5.48
C LEU A 183 12.96 -2.91 -6.60
N ARG A 184 12.73 -3.47 -7.79
CA ARG A 184 12.04 -2.77 -8.90
C ARG A 184 10.63 -2.36 -8.48
N PHE A 185 9.87 -3.26 -7.86
CA PHE A 185 8.52 -2.96 -7.37
C PHE A 185 8.53 -1.79 -6.38
N TRP A 186 9.40 -1.81 -5.37
CA TRP A 186 9.55 -0.71 -4.40
C TRP A 186 9.91 0.61 -5.07
N LYS A 187 10.89 0.61 -5.99
CA LYS A 187 11.27 1.81 -6.74
C LYS A 187 10.09 2.40 -7.51
N LEU A 188 9.32 1.56 -8.19
CA LEU A 188 8.16 2.00 -8.98
C LEU A 188 7.00 2.45 -8.10
N MET A 189 6.75 1.82 -6.94
CA MET A 189 5.74 2.30 -5.99
C MET A 189 6.14 3.63 -5.33
N ILE A 190 7.42 3.84 -5.03
CA ILE A 190 7.93 5.12 -4.51
C ILE A 190 7.78 6.22 -5.58
N ASP A 191 8.14 5.93 -6.82
CA ASP A 191 7.93 6.84 -7.95
C ASP A 191 6.42 7.14 -8.17
N PHE A 192 5.58 6.10 -8.13
CA PHE A 192 4.12 6.23 -8.20
C PHE A 192 3.63 7.19 -7.12
N ARG A 193 3.98 6.98 -5.85
CA ARG A 193 3.61 7.88 -4.75
C ARG A 193 4.06 9.32 -5.01
N LYS A 194 5.30 9.53 -5.46
CA LYS A 194 5.88 10.87 -5.68
C LYS A 194 5.19 11.64 -6.80
N ARG A 195 4.65 10.96 -7.80
CA ARG A 195 3.97 11.58 -8.95
C ARG A 195 2.50 11.92 -8.70
N HIS A 196 1.85 11.30 -7.72
CA HIS A 196 0.42 11.48 -7.49
C HIS A 196 0.15 12.38 -6.28
N THR A 197 -0.27 13.61 -6.56
CA THR A 197 -0.69 14.58 -5.54
C THR A 197 -1.88 14.10 -4.71
N THR A 198 -2.73 13.24 -5.30
CA THR A 198 -3.83 12.51 -4.67
C THR A 198 -3.43 11.75 -3.40
N ILE A 199 -2.16 11.31 -3.32
CA ILE A 199 -1.61 10.59 -2.16
C ILE A 199 -0.82 11.54 -1.24
N LEU A 200 -0.10 12.52 -1.81
CA LEU A 200 0.72 13.48 -1.08
C LEU A 200 -0.09 14.65 -0.50
N ARG A 201 -1.23 14.34 0.13
CA ARG A 201 -2.15 15.36 0.63
C ARG A 201 -1.63 16.02 1.90
N PRO A 202 -1.54 17.36 1.96
CA PRO A 202 -1.10 18.07 3.17
C PRO A 202 -2.21 18.21 4.22
N ARG A 203 -3.47 17.94 3.86
CA ARG A 203 -4.66 18.10 4.71
C ARG A 203 -5.59 16.91 4.55
N TYR A 204 -6.39 16.67 5.58
CA TYR A 204 -7.44 15.65 5.55
C TYR A 204 -8.51 15.95 4.50
N PHE A 205 -9.25 14.90 4.17
CA PHE A 205 -10.35 14.93 3.21
C PHE A 205 -11.50 15.82 3.71
N THR A 206 -12.15 16.48 2.75
CA THR A 206 -13.23 17.45 2.92
C THR A 206 -14.58 16.92 2.42
N GLY A 207 -14.59 15.83 1.65
CA GLY A 207 -15.77 15.26 1.01
C GLY A 207 -16.24 16.03 -0.23
N LYS A 208 -15.45 17.01 -0.71
CA LYS A 208 -15.76 17.77 -1.92
C LYS A 208 -15.62 16.89 -3.16
N GLU A 209 -16.51 17.10 -4.12
CA GLU A 209 -16.47 16.44 -5.42
C GLU A 209 -15.62 17.25 -6.41
N ASN A 210 -14.87 16.55 -7.25
CA ASN A 210 -14.21 17.13 -8.42
C ASN A 210 -15.17 17.22 -9.61
N GLU A 211 -14.70 17.73 -10.74
CA GLU A 211 -15.49 17.96 -11.97
C GLU A 211 -16.01 16.65 -12.60
N ARG A 212 -15.53 15.51 -12.12
CA ARG A 212 -15.88 14.16 -12.60
C ARG A 212 -16.89 13.47 -11.69
N GLY A 213 -17.33 14.16 -10.62
CA GLY A 213 -18.28 13.64 -9.64
C GLY A 213 -17.67 12.65 -8.66
N LEU A 214 -16.34 12.62 -8.51
CA LEU A 214 -15.65 11.83 -7.51
C LEU A 214 -15.31 12.71 -6.31
N LYS A 215 -15.59 12.22 -5.10
CA LYS A 215 -15.14 12.88 -3.87
C LYS A 215 -13.64 12.73 -3.69
N ASP A 216 -13.05 13.64 -2.92
CA ASP A 216 -11.64 13.54 -2.52
C ASP A 216 -11.28 12.22 -1.84
N ILE A 217 -12.23 11.59 -1.14
CA ILE A 217 -12.22 10.15 -0.89
C ILE A 217 -13.64 9.57 -0.83
N SER A 218 -13.82 8.37 -1.38
CA SER A 218 -15.02 7.54 -1.23
C SER A 218 -14.59 6.13 -0.88
N TRP A 219 -15.20 5.56 0.16
CA TRP A 219 -14.93 4.20 0.60
C TRP A 219 -15.98 3.23 0.08
N HIS A 220 -15.55 2.03 -0.29
CA HIS A 220 -16.40 0.97 -0.80
C HIS A 220 -15.91 -0.42 -0.35
N TRP A 221 -16.65 -1.44 -0.74
CA TRP A 221 -16.25 -2.85 -0.62
C TRP A 221 -16.07 -3.39 -2.05
N CYS A 222 -16.55 -4.60 -2.35
CA CYS A 222 -16.76 -5.08 -3.71
C CYS A 222 -17.81 -4.24 -4.45
N LYS A 223 -18.82 -3.72 -3.75
CA LYS A 223 -19.84 -2.82 -4.29
C LYS A 223 -19.54 -1.36 -3.96
N LEU A 224 -19.72 -0.47 -4.93
CA LEU A 224 -19.50 0.96 -4.75
C LEU A 224 -20.41 1.51 -3.64
N TYR A 225 -19.80 2.38 -2.83
CA TYR A 225 -20.42 3.12 -1.73
C TYR A 225 -21.01 2.24 -0.62
N SER A 226 -20.55 0.99 -0.54
CA SER A 226 -21.00 -0.01 0.44
C SER A 226 -19.82 -0.59 1.23
N PRO A 227 -19.05 0.21 1.99
CA PRO A 227 -17.76 -0.18 2.58
C PRO A 227 -17.77 -1.26 3.69
N GLY A 228 -18.94 -1.81 4.05
CA GLY A 228 -19.02 -2.94 4.99
C GLY A 228 -18.47 -2.62 6.39
N TRP A 229 -18.59 -1.39 6.87
CA TRP A 229 -17.89 -0.93 8.07
C TRP A 229 -18.11 -1.75 9.35
N ASP A 230 -19.31 -2.31 9.48
CA ASP A 230 -19.75 -3.05 10.66
C ASP A 230 -19.76 -4.57 10.44
N ASP A 231 -19.26 -5.04 9.29
CA ASP A 231 -19.15 -6.46 9.01
C ASP A 231 -17.96 -7.07 9.79
N PRO A 232 -18.23 -7.95 10.79
CA PRO A 232 -17.18 -8.58 11.59
C PRO A 232 -16.36 -9.61 10.80
N HIS A 233 -16.75 -9.93 9.56
CA HIS A 233 -16.09 -10.89 8.67
C HIS A 233 -15.36 -10.21 7.49
N ALA A 234 -15.48 -8.89 7.34
CA ALA A 234 -14.90 -8.17 6.22
C ALA A 234 -13.37 -8.29 6.17
N ARG A 235 -12.86 -8.70 4.99
CA ARG A 235 -11.43 -8.84 4.65
C ARG A 235 -11.07 -8.14 3.34
N ALA A 236 -11.99 -7.36 2.81
CA ALA A 236 -11.80 -6.61 1.58
C ALA A 236 -12.24 -5.17 1.82
N LEU A 237 -11.52 -4.25 1.18
CA LEU A 237 -11.81 -2.81 1.25
C LEU A 237 -11.36 -2.18 -0.06
N SER A 238 -12.14 -1.25 -0.59
CA SER A 238 -11.74 -0.44 -1.73
C SER A 238 -12.04 1.03 -1.47
N PHE A 239 -11.36 1.90 -2.21
CA PHE A 239 -11.61 3.32 -2.13
C PHE A 239 -11.25 4.03 -3.43
N THR A 240 -11.87 5.18 -3.65
CA THR A 240 -11.59 6.06 -4.78
C THR A 240 -11.23 7.43 -4.25
N MET A 241 -10.12 7.99 -4.73
CA MET A 241 -9.71 9.36 -4.45
C MET A 241 -9.78 10.18 -5.73
N GLY A 242 -10.63 11.20 -5.72
CA GLY A 242 -10.76 12.17 -6.80
C GLY A 242 -9.91 13.41 -6.52
N GLU A 243 -9.01 13.77 -7.44
CA GLU A 243 -8.24 15.02 -7.34
C GLU A 243 -8.80 16.06 -8.33
N PRO A 244 -8.93 17.35 -8.00
CA PRO A 244 -9.43 18.35 -8.94
C PRO A 244 -8.53 18.55 -10.17
N GLY A 245 -9.09 19.11 -11.23
CA GLY A 245 -8.32 19.50 -12.42
C GLY A 245 -7.83 18.31 -13.24
N ASP A 246 -6.57 18.39 -13.68
CA ASP A 246 -5.98 17.45 -14.65
C ASP A 246 -5.24 16.27 -14.03
N GLU A 247 -5.14 16.24 -12.70
CA GLU A 247 -4.53 15.15 -11.94
C GLU A 247 -5.29 13.82 -12.12
N GLU A 248 -4.59 12.70 -11.92
CA GLU A 248 -5.13 11.34 -12.08
C GLU A 248 -5.93 10.96 -10.82
N ASP A 249 -7.17 10.47 -11.02
CA ASP A 249 -7.93 9.87 -9.91
C ASP A 249 -7.37 8.47 -9.65
N ILE A 250 -7.46 8.00 -8.40
CA ILE A 250 -6.95 6.69 -8.01
C ILE A 250 -8.09 5.85 -7.46
N HIS A 251 -8.24 4.62 -7.95
CA HIS A 251 -9.13 3.61 -7.37
C HIS A 251 -8.30 2.41 -6.90
N VAL A 252 -8.40 2.09 -5.61
CA VAL A 252 -7.63 1.01 -4.97
C VAL A 252 -8.60 -0.06 -4.51
N MET A 253 -8.31 -1.32 -4.80
CA MET A 253 -9.07 -2.49 -4.38
C MET A 253 -8.13 -3.44 -3.65
N MET A 254 -8.47 -3.80 -2.40
CA MET A 254 -7.66 -4.67 -1.56
C MET A 254 -8.49 -5.89 -1.19
N ASN A 255 -8.03 -7.07 -1.58
CA ASN A 255 -8.64 -8.35 -1.27
C ASN A 255 -7.70 -9.16 -0.36
N MET A 256 -7.98 -9.17 0.95
CA MET A 256 -7.28 -10.02 1.92
C MET A 256 -8.07 -11.32 2.22
N TYR A 257 -9.13 -11.60 1.45
CA TYR A 257 -9.75 -12.91 1.39
C TYR A 257 -8.90 -13.86 0.52
N TRP A 258 -9.11 -15.17 0.66
CA TRP A 258 -8.31 -16.19 -0.05
C TRP A 258 -8.87 -16.52 -1.45
N GLU A 259 -10.12 -16.18 -1.75
CA GLU A 259 -10.71 -16.38 -3.08
C GLU A 259 -10.76 -15.08 -3.89
N PRO A 260 -10.87 -15.18 -5.23
CA PRO A 260 -11.09 -14.01 -6.08
C PRO A 260 -12.43 -13.34 -5.76
N LEU A 261 -12.42 -12.01 -5.74
CA LEU A 261 -13.62 -11.19 -5.55
C LEU A 261 -13.77 -10.21 -6.72
N GLU A 262 -15.00 -9.99 -7.17
CA GLU A 262 -15.31 -8.99 -8.18
C GLU A 262 -15.59 -7.64 -7.53
N PHE A 263 -14.83 -6.62 -7.91
CA PHE A 263 -14.97 -5.25 -7.42
C PHE A 263 -15.55 -4.35 -8.51
N GLU A 264 -16.55 -3.55 -8.18
CA GLU A 264 -17.08 -2.51 -9.06
C GLU A 264 -16.11 -1.33 -9.21
N ILE A 265 -16.01 -0.80 -10.42
CA ILE A 265 -15.16 0.35 -10.77
C ILE A 265 -16.05 1.60 -10.91
N PRO A 266 -15.67 2.75 -10.32
CA PRO A 266 -16.46 3.98 -10.43
C PRO A 266 -16.64 4.45 -11.88
N GLU A 267 -17.86 4.82 -12.26
CA GLU A 267 -18.12 5.49 -13.53
C GLU A 267 -17.61 6.94 -13.49
N LEU A 268 -16.78 7.30 -14.46
CA LEU A 268 -16.31 8.67 -14.63
C LEU A 268 -17.38 9.45 -15.43
N LYS A 269 -18.00 10.48 -14.83
CA LYS A 269 -19.06 11.26 -15.50
C LYS A 269 -18.56 11.99 -16.76
N CYS A 270 -17.25 12.14 -16.94
CA CYS A 270 -16.64 12.73 -18.13
C CYS A 270 -16.23 11.66 -19.17
N ILE A 271 -16.67 11.82 -20.43
CA ILE A 271 -16.39 10.89 -21.54
C ILE A 271 -14.90 10.86 -21.95
N SER A 272 -14.07 11.75 -21.41
CA SER A 272 -12.68 11.94 -21.84
C SER A 272 -11.63 11.16 -21.05
N ARG A 273 -12.02 10.34 -20.07
CA ARG A 273 -11.08 9.54 -19.26
C ARG A 273 -11.51 8.08 -19.14
N ASN A 274 -10.52 7.20 -19.07
CA ASN A 274 -10.69 5.77 -18.79
C ASN A 274 -9.83 5.35 -17.60
N TRP A 275 -10.19 4.22 -16.99
CA TRP A 275 -9.37 3.57 -15.96
C TRP A 275 -8.26 2.72 -16.59
N TYR A 276 -7.07 2.82 -16.02
CA TYR A 276 -5.91 2.03 -16.41
C TYR A 276 -5.33 1.36 -15.17
N ARG A 277 -4.99 0.08 -15.26
CA ARG A 277 -4.34 -0.67 -14.20
C ARG A 277 -2.88 -0.27 -14.12
N ALA A 278 -2.52 0.34 -12.99
CA ALA A 278 -1.15 0.72 -12.65
C ALA A 278 -0.48 -0.38 -11.83
N VAL A 279 -1.19 -1.02 -10.90
CA VAL A 279 -0.65 -2.04 -9.98
C VAL A 279 -1.63 -3.21 -9.87
N ASP A 280 -1.11 -4.43 -9.82
CA ASP A 280 -1.82 -5.67 -9.48
C ASP A 280 -0.82 -6.66 -8.88
N THR A 281 -0.80 -6.76 -7.56
CA THR A 281 0.22 -7.54 -6.83
C THR A 281 0.13 -9.05 -7.08
N PHE A 282 -0.96 -9.55 -7.67
CA PHE A 282 -1.09 -10.96 -8.01
C PHE A 282 -0.24 -11.35 -9.23
N LEU A 283 0.03 -10.41 -10.13
CA LEU A 283 0.75 -10.69 -11.37
C LEU A 283 2.26 -10.92 -11.11
N PRO A 284 2.93 -11.70 -11.97
CA PRO A 284 4.37 -11.88 -11.87
C PRO A 284 5.13 -10.63 -12.32
N SER A 285 6.41 -10.54 -11.93
CA SER A 285 7.29 -9.48 -12.45
C SER A 285 7.51 -9.66 -13.96
N PRO A 286 7.46 -8.58 -14.77
CA PRO A 286 7.32 -7.17 -14.39
C PRO A 286 5.90 -6.59 -14.46
N GLN A 287 4.85 -7.42 -14.60
CA GLN A 287 3.49 -6.96 -14.92
C GLN A 287 2.67 -6.48 -13.70
N GLU A 288 3.17 -6.71 -12.48
CA GLU A 288 2.50 -6.31 -11.23
C GLU A 288 2.50 -4.81 -11.00
N ILE A 289 3.39 -4.06 -11.65
CA ILE A 289 3.39 -2.60 -11.65
C ILE A 289 3.88 -2.07 -12.99
N ALA A 290 3.02 -1.30 -13.65
CA ALA A 290 3.34 -0.62 -14.90
C ALA A 290 4.20 0.61 -14.64
N LYS A 291 5.11 0.92 -15.58
CA LYS A 291 5.79 2.22 -15.59
C LYS A 291 4.81 3.31 -16.01
N ALA A 292 5.12 4.55 -15.65
CA ALA A 292 4.34 5.71 -16.06
C ALA A 292 4.17 5.75 -17.59
N GLY A 293 2.92 5.71 -18.07
CA GLY A 293 2.60 5.70 -19.50
C GLY A 293 2.43 4.31 -20.13
N GLU A 294 2.78 3.24 -19.41
CA GLU A 294 2.64 1.84 -19.84
C GLU A 294 1.46 1.13 -19.14
N GLU A 295 0.59 1.86 -18.46
CA GLU A 295 -0.56 1.30 -17.75
C GLU A 295 -1.57 0.68 -18.72
N ILE A 296 -2.24 -0.38 -18.28
CA ILE A 296 -3.09 -1.19 -19.16
C ILE A 296 -4.54 -0.77 -18.98
N GLN A 297 -5.20 -0.38 -20.08
CA GLN A 297 -6.60 0.05 -20.04
C GLN A 297 -7.49 -1.08 -19.51
N VAL A 298 -8.33 -0.75 -18.54
CA VAL A 298 -9.37 -1.65 -18.02
C VAL A 298 -10.70 -1.28 -18.70
N ASN A 299 -11.35 -2.29 -19.29
CA ASN A 299 -12.66 -2.13 -19.90
C ASN A 299 -13.71 -2.80 -19.02
N GLY A 300 -14.85 -2.14 -18.83
CA GLY A 300 -15.96 -2.67 -18.05
C GLY A 300 -16.25 -1.86 -16.78
N LYS A 301 -17.20 -2.37 -16.00
CA LYS A 301 -17.67 -1.75 -14.75
C LYS A 301 -17.14 -2.48 -13.51
N SER A 302 -16.32 -3.50 -13.69
CA SER A 302 -15.77 -4.31 -12.60
C SER A 302 -14.38 -4.86 -12.93
N TYR A 303 -13.65 -5.29 -11.90
CA TYR A 303 -12.36 -5.96 -11.98
C TYR A 303 -12.33 -7.16 -11.02
N ILE A 304 -11.84 -8.31 -11.48
CA ILE A 304 -11.63 -9.48 -10.61
C ILE A 304 -10.29 -9.31 -9.89
N VAL A 305 -10.35 -9.10 -8.58
CA VAL A 305 -9.17 -8.99 -7.71
C VAL A 305 -8.94 -10.35 -7.06
N GLN A 306 -7.80 -10.95 -7.39
CA GLN A 306 -7.45 -12.28 -6.89
C GLN A 306 -7.23 -12.31 -5.37
N GLY A 307 -7.26 -13.51 -4.79
CA GLY A 307 -7.04 -13.69 -3.36
C GLY A 307 -5.69 -13.13 -2.90
N ARG A 308 -5.71 -12.49 -1.73
CA ARG A 308 -4.52 -11.89 -1.09
C ARG A 308 -3.80 -10.89 -1.98
N SER A 309 -4.50 -9.99 -2.66
CA SER A 309 -3.89 -9.04 -3.60
C SER A 309 -4.42 -7.62 -3.47
N VAL A 310 -3.67 -6.67 -4.03
CA VAL A 310 -4.00 -5.25 -4.13
C VAL A 310 -3.91 -4.82 -5.58
N VAL A 311 -4.95 -4.14 -6.05
CA VAL A 311 -5.02 -3.57 -7.41
C VAL A 311 -5.21 -2.06 -7.31
N VAL A 312 -4.49 -1.32 -8.15
CA VAL A 312 -4.58 0.14 -8.27
C VAL A 312 -4.88 0.50 -9.71
N LEU A 313 -5.97 1.25 -9.89
CA LEU A 313 -6.33 1.88 -11.15
C LEU A 313 -6.11 3.38 -11.07
N ILE A 314 -5.70 3.98 -12.18
CA ILE A 314 -5.58 5.43 -12.35
C ILE A 314 -6.46 5.91 -13.50
N SER A 315 -7.06 7.10 -13.35
CA SER A 315 -7.86 7.70 -14.41
C SER A 315 -6.96 8.52 -15.34
N LYS A 316 -6.90 8.13 -16.62
CA LYS A 316 -6.11 8.86 -17.64
C LYS A 316 -6.99 9.40 -18.73
N ARG A 317 -6.62 10.56 -19.26
CA ARG A 317 -7.27 11.13 -20.44
C ARG A 317 -7.08 10.22 -21.65
N LEU A 318 -8.14 10.05 -22.43
CA LEU A 318 -8.04 9.45 -23.75
C LEU A 318 -7.03 10.24 -24.58
N PRO A 319 -6.09 9.58 -25.28
CA PRO A 319 -5.25 10.26 -26.23
C PRO A 319 -6.15 10.94 -27.26
N LYS A 320 -5.97 12.25 -27.48
CA LYS A 320 -6.68 12.98 -28.54
C LYS A 320 -6.46 12.23 -29.85
N LYS A 321 -7.52 11.66 -30.45
CA LYS A 321 -7.46 11.16 -31.83
C LYS A 321 -6.89 12.31 -32.67
N ARG A 322 -5.71 12.13 -33.27
CA ARG A 322 -5.22 13.03 -34.32
C ARG A 322 -6.27 12.99 -35.42
N VAL A 323 -7.10 14.03 -35.51
CA VAL A 323 -7.94 14.25 -36.68
C VAL A 323 -6.99 14.63 -37.79
N THR A 324 -6.59 13.66 -38.60
CA THR A 324 -5.90 13.91 -39.86
C THR A 324 -6.92 14.60 -40.76
N VAL A 325 -6.94 15.93 -40.77
CA VAL A 325 -7.72 16.68 -41.75
C VAL A 325 -7.03 16.47 -43.10
N THR A 326 -7.50 15.50 -43.86
CA THR A 326 -7.12 15.33 -45.27
C THR A 326 -7.67 16.53 -46.02
N LYS A 327 -6.85 17.57 -46.21
CA LYS A 327 -7.15 18.66 -47.14
C LYS A 327 -7.12 18.08 -48.55
N ASN A 328 -8.29 17.69 -49.06
CA ASN A 328 -8.48 17.42 -50.48
C ASN A 328 -8.37 18.75 -51.24
N TYR A 329 -7.18 19.07 -51.74
CA TYR A 329 -7.00 20.10 -52.74
C TYR A 329 -7.56 19.58 -54.07
N SER A 330 -8.74 20.06 -54.45
CA SER A 330 -9.26 19.84 -55.80
C SER A 330 -8.49 20.74 -56.78
N VAL A 331 -7.54 20.13 -57.49
CA VAL A 331 -6.87 20.79 -58.62
C VAL A 331 -7.87 20.82 -59.78
N LYS A 332 -8.55 21.95 -59.96
CA LYS A 332 -9.24 22.27 -61.21
C LYS A 332 -8.19 22.40 -62.32
N LYS A 333 -8.04 21.35 -63.14
CA LYS A 333 -7.38 21.46 -64.46
C LYS A 333 -8.17 22.47 -65.29
N ARG A 334 -7.55 23.60 -65.63
CA ARG A 334 -7.98 24.44 -66.75
C ARG A 334 -7.38 23.85 -68.02
N SER A 335 -8.25 23.55 -68.99
CA SER A 335 -7.91 23.22 -70.36
C SER A 335 -7.46 24.47 -71.12
N GLN A 336 -6.33 24.37 -71.80
CA GLN A 336 -6.08 25.03 -73.09
C GLN A 336 -5.44 24.01 -74.01
#